data_AF-A0A0D6MMD7-F1
#
_entry.id   AF-A0A0D6MMD7-F1
#
_cell.length_a   1.000
_cell.length_b   1.000
_cell.length_c   1.000
_cell.angle_alpha   90.00
_cell.angle_beta   90.00
_cell.angle_gamma   90.00
#
_symmetry.space_group_name_H-M   'P 1'
#
loop_
_entity.id
_entity.type
_entity.pdbx_description
1 polymer ?
#
loop_
_entity_poly.entity_id
_entity_poly.type
_entity_poly.pdbx_seq_one_letter_code
_entity_poly.pdbx_strand_id
1 'polypeptide(L)'
;MAGHTTLAKMQKMEAAVIEALRAGKPLPDAKLEALHHFTTLVVRNRGQVADADVDAFINAGFTRRNVLEVVLGVATKVISNYTNHIVHTPLDDFMKGNEWTKPASNAS
;
A
#
# COMPACT_ATOMS: atom_id res chain seq x y z
N MET A 1 2.08 4.70 -6.74
CA MET A 1 3.27 4.89 -7.62
C MET A 1 3.05 4.20 -8.95
N ALA A 2 3.61 4.75 -10.04
CA ALA A 2 3.38 4.31 -11.42
C ALA A 2 3.65 2.81 -11.65
N GLY A 3 4.80 2.29 -11.23
CA GLY A 3 5.15 0.88 -11.44
C GLY A 3 4.21 -0.12 -10.75
N HIS A 4 3.66 0.22 -9.57
CA HIS A 4 2.70 -0.65 -8.88
C HIS A 4 1.34 -0.67 -9.56
N THR A 5 0.92 0.45 -10.16
CA THR A 5 -0.29 0.51 -10.98
C THR A 5 -0.14 -0.32 -12.25
N THR A 6 1.01 -0.24 -12.93
CA THR A 6 1.29 -1.07 -14.11
C THR A 6 1.24 -2.56 -13.75
N LEU A 7 1.91 -2.98 -12.66
CA LEU A 7 1.91 -4.39 -12.23
C LEU A 7 0.52 -4.86 -11.77
N ALA A 8 -0.24 -4.05 -11.03
CA ALA A 8 -1.60 -4.41 -10.62
C ALA A 8 -2.53 -4.62 -11.82
N LYS A 9 -2.42 -3.77 -12.86
CA LYS A 9 -3.14 -3.95 -14.13
C LYS A 9 -2.74 -5.25 -14.83
N MET A 10 -1.45 -5.58 -14.87
CA MET A 10 -0.95 -6.84 -15.45
C MET A 10 -1.47 -8.07 -14.70
N GLN A 11 -1.66 -7.96 -13.38
CA GLN A 11 -2.25 -9.00 -12.54
C GLN A 11 -3.79 -9.05 -12.61
N LYS A 12 -4.42 -8.29 -13.53
CA LYS A 12 -5.88 -8.21 -13.73
C LYS A 12 -6.65 -7.80 -12.48
N MET A 13 -6.04 -7.01 -11.62
CA MET A 13 -6.74 -6.40 -10.49
C MET A 13 -7.82 -5.45 -11.01
N GLU A 14 -8.98 -5.45 -10.37
CA GLU A 14 -10.11 -4.64 -10.81
C GLU A 14 -9.77 -3.14 -10.78
N ALA A 15 -10.16 -2.42 -11.82
CA ALA A 15 -9.87 -0.99 -11.95
C ALA A 15 -10.40 -0.18 -10.76
N ALA A 16 -11.57 -0.54 -10.23
CA ALA A 16 -12.16 0.12 -9.07
C ALA A 16 -11.27 0.03 -7.81
N VAL A 17 -10.63 -1.13 -7.59
CA VAL A 17 -9.69 -1.34 -6.47
C VAL A 17 -8.42 -0.50 -6.67
N ILE A 18 -7.87 -0.49 -7.89
CA ILE A 18 -6.68 0.31 -8.21
C ILE A 18 -6.96 1.80 -8.00
N GLU A 19 -8.11 2.30 -8.47
CA GLU A 19 -8.49 3.70 -8.30
C GLU A 19 -8.76 4.06 -6.83
N ALA A 20 -9.43 3.18 -6.08
CA ALA A 20 -9.63 3.39 -4.64
C ALA A 20 -8.29 3.48 -3.89
N LEU A 21 -7.34 2.58 -4.16
CA LEU A 21 -5.99 2.63 -3.60
C LEU A 21 -5.24 3.91 -3.98
N ARG A 22 -5.32 4.34 -5.25
CA ARG A 22 -4.66 5.56 -5.73
C ARG A 22 -5.27 6.83 -5.14
N ALA A 23 -6.57 6.81 -4.86
CA ALA A 23 -7.31 7.93 -4.27
C ALA A 23 -7.31 7.92 -2.73
N GLY A 24 -6.80 6.86 -2.09
CA GLY A 24 -6.87 6.69 -0.63
C GLY A 24 -8.29 6.54 -0.11
N LYS A 25 -9.17 5.91 -0.90
CA LYS A 25 -10.57 5.61 -0.53
C LYS A 25 -10.69 4.18 0.02
N PRO A 26 -11.71 3.89 0.85
CA PRO A 26 -11.99 2.54 1.31
C PRO A 26 -12.19 1.57 0.14
N LEU A 27 -11.73 0.34 0.31
CA LEU A 27 -11.92 -0.76 -0.63
C LEU A 27 -13.29 -1.41 -0.45
N PRO A 28 -13.92 -1.89 -1.55
CA PRO A 28 -15.22 -2.55 -1.49
C PRO A 28 -15.17 -3.94 -0.85
N ASP A 29 -14.01 -4.61 -0.90
CA ASP A 29 -13.78 -5.89 -0.24
C ASP A 29 -13.29 -5.67 1.19
N ALA A 30 -14.07 -6.14 2.18
CA ALA A 30 -13.78 -5.92 3.59
C ALA A 30 -12.46 -6.56 4.06
N LYS A 31 -12.06 -7.69 3.47
CA LYS A 31 -10.80 -8.36 3.81
C LYS A 31 -9.62 -7.57 3.24
N LEU A 32 -9.72 -7.08 2.01
CA LEU A 32 -8.70 -6.21 1.43
C LEU A 32 -8.63 -4.86 2.16
N GLU A 33 -9.75 -4.31 2.60
CA GLU A 33 -9.76 -3.07 3.39
C GLU A 33 -9.05 -3.25 4.73
N ALA A 34 -9.26 -4.38 5.42
CA ALA A 34 -8.53 -4.69 6.64
C ALA A 34 -7.01 -4.76 6.42
N LEU A 35 -6.57 -5.34 5.30
CA LEU A 35 -5.15 -5.35 4.92
C LEU A 35 -4.60 -3.96 4.60
N HIS A 36 -5.36 -3.16 3.85
CA HIS A 36 -5.02 -1.78 3.53
C HIS A 36 -4.87 -0.93 4.79
N HIS A 37 -5.85 -1.01 5.69
CA HIS A 37 -5.85 -0.30 6.97
C HIS A 37 -4.65 -0.71 7.84
N PHE A 38 -4.47 -2.02 8.06
CA PHE A 38 -3.37 -2.54 8.87
C PHE A 38 -2.00 -2.13 8.32
N THR A 39 -1.79 -2.27 7.01
CA THR A 39 -0.54 -1.83 6.35
C THR A 39 -0.31 -0.33 6.53
N THR A 40 -1.38 0.47 6.44
CA THR A 40 -1.31 1.92 6.65
C THR A 40 -0.88 2.27 8.08
N LEU A 41 -1.41 1.58 9.08
CA LEU A 41 -0.99 1.75 10.48
C LEU A 41 0.48 1.41 10.68
N VAL A 42 0.94 0.27 10.15
CA VAL A 42 2.36 -0.14 10.23
C VAL A 42 3.28 0.93 9.63
N VAL A 43 2.93 1.48 8.46
CA VAL A 43 3.71 2.52 7.79
C VAL A 43 3.70 3.83 8.58
N ARG A 44 2.51 4.33 8.95
CA ARG A 44 2.37 5.64 9.61
C ARG A 44 2.97 5.66 11.01
N ASN A 45 2.79 4.57 11.76
CA ASN A 45 3.24 4.46 13.14
C ASN A 45 4.60 3.77 13.26
N ARG A 46 5.29 3.52 12.14
CA ARG A 46 6.64 2.90 12.11
C ARG A 46 6.68 1.58 12.89
N GLY A 47 5.66 0.75 12.71
CA GLY A 47 5.52 -0.55 13.36
C GLY A 47 4.95 -0.53 14.78
N GLN A 48 4.72 0.64 15.38
CA GLN A 48 4.02 0.76 16.66
C GLN A 48 2.51 0.65 16.44
N VAL A 49 2.00 -0.58 16.43
CA VAL A 49 0.59 -0.89 16.19
C VAL A 49 -0.03 -1.46 17.47
N ALA A 50 -1.24 -1.01 17.83
CA ALA A 50 -1.92 -1.50 19.01
C ALA A 50 -2.39 -2.95 18.85
N ASP A 51 -2.45 -3.70 19.95
CA ASP A 51 -2.92 -5.09 19.92
C ASP A 51 -4.33 -5.22 19.33
N ALA A 52 -5.21 -4.26 19.63
CA ALA A 52 -6.57 -4.22 19.08
C ALA A 52 -6.60 -4.14 17.55
N ASP A 53 -5.64 -3.45 16.92
CA ASP A 53 -5.54 -3.36 15.46
C ASP A 53 -4.97 -4.64 14.85
N VAL A 54 -4.04 -5.30 15.55
CA VAL A 54 -3.54 -6.64 15.17
C VAL A 54 -4.67 -7.66 15.23
N ASP A 55 -5.46 -7.63 16.30
CA ASP A 55 -6.61 -8.52 16.47
C ASP A 55 -7.69 -8.26 15.42
N ALA A 56 -7.99 -7.00 15.11
CA ALA A 56 -8.91 -6.65 14.03
C ALA A 56 -8.45 -7.20 12.67
N PHE A 57 -7.16 -7.12 12.36
CA PHE A 57 -6.58 -7.69 11.15
C PHE A 57 -6.72 -9.23 11.12
N ILE A 58 -6.45 -9.91 12.23
CA ILE A 58 -6.61 -11.37 12.33
C ILE A 58 -8.09 -11.78 12.20
N ASN A 59 -8.99 -11.05 12.84
CA ASN A 59 -10.44 -11.28 12.78
C ASN A 59 -11.03 -11.09 11.37
N ALA A 60 -10.36 -10.33 10.50
CA ALA A 60 -10.70 -10.25 9.06
C ALA A 60 -10.26 -11.49 8.26
N GLY A 61 -9.76 -12.55 8.92
CA GLY A 61 -9.36 -13.81 8.30
C GLY A 61 -7.91 -13.84 7.84
N PHE A 62 -7.05 -13.04 8.48
CA PHE A 62 -5.59 -13.13 8.35
C PHE A 62 -4.98 -13.84 9.56
N THR A 63 -3.69 -14.11 9.49
CA THR A 63 -2.95 -14.82 10.53
C THR A 63 -1.80 -13.96 11.07
N ARG A 64 -1.23 -14.35 12.22
CA ARG A 64 0.04 -13.76 12.72
C ARG A 64 1.19 -13.87 11.71
N ARG A 65 1.20 -14.90 10.87
CA ARG A 65 2.15 -15.00 9.75
C ARG A 65 1.95 -13.85 8.76
N ASN A 66 0.71 -13.52 8.42
CA ASN A 66 0.43 -12.41 7.51
C ASN A 66 0.86 -11.05 8.09
N VAL A 67 0.84 -10.87 9.42
CA VAL A 67 1.42 -9.68 10.06
C VAL A 67 2.91 -9.54 9.72
N LEU A 68 3.68 -10.64 9.83
CA LEU A 68 5.10 -10.65 9.47
C LEU A 68 5.32 -10.40 7.97
N GLU A 69 4.45 -10.94 7.12
CA GLU A 69 4.48 -10.70 5.67
C GLU A 69 4.20 -9.23 5.32
N VAL A 70 3.28 -8.57 6.03
CA VAL A 70 3.04 -7.12 5.90
C VAL A 70 4.29 -6.34 6.30
N VAL A 71 4.91 -6.66 7.44
CA VAL A 71 6.14 -5.99 7.89
C VAL A 71 7.26 -6.16 6.85
N LEU A 72 7.44 -7.36 6.30
CA LEU A 72 8.42 -7.64 5.24
C LEU A 72 8.14 -6.80 3.98
N GLY A 73 6.88 -6.75 3.56
CA GLY A 73 6.44 -5.94 2.41
C GLY A 73 6.73 -4.45 2.63
N VAL A 74 6.39 -3.92 3.81
CA VAL A 74 6.68 -2.53 4.19
C VAL A 74 8.18 -2.25 4.20
N ALA A 75 8.99 -3.11 4.84
CA ALA A 75 10.44 -2.92 4.91
C ALA A 75 11.08 -2.91 3.52
N THR A 76 10.72 -3.87 2.67
CA THR A 76 11.16 -3.95 1.27
C THR A 76 10.83 -2.64 0.55
N LYS A 77 9.66 -2.07 0.82
CA LYS A 77 9.20 -0.87 0.14
C LYS A 77 9.78 0.41 0.67
N VAL A 78 10.06 0.50 1.96
CA VAL A 78 10.84 1.59 2.55
C VAL A 78 12.23 1.62 1.92
N ILE A 79 12.93 0.49 1.85
CA ILE A 79 14.26 0.40 1.20
C ILE A 79 14.18 0.89 -0.24
N SER A 80 13.27 0.32 -1.04
CA SER A 80 13.09 0.70 -2.46
C SER A 80 12.75 2.18 -2.63
N ASN A 81 11.83 2.73 -1.84
CA ASN A 81 11.42 4.12 -1.95
C ASN A 81 12.55 5.07 -1.54
N TYR A 82 13.29 4.75 -0.47
CA TYR A 82 14.38 5.59 0.01
C TYR A 82 15.54 5.59 -0.97
N THR A 83 15.93 4.43 -1.50
CA THR A 83 16.92 4.35 -2.58
C THR A 83 16.53 5.24 -3.74
N ASN A 84 15.32 5.05 -4.29
CA ASN A 84 14.88 5.82 -5.46
C ASN A 84 14.82 7.33 -5.20
N HIS A 85 14.43 7.74 -3.99
CA HIS A 85 14.37 9.15 -3.61
C HIS A 85 15.75 9.77 -3.45
N ILE A 86 16.67 9.08 -2.78
CA ILE A 86 18.03 9.57 -2.48
C ILE A 86 18.86 9.70 -3.75
N VAL A 87 18.77 8.70 -4.66
CA VAL A 87 19.60 8.68 -5.87
C VAL A 87 18.86 9.17 -7.12
N HIS A 88 17.67 9.74 -6.95
CA HIS A 88 16.82 10.28 -8.03
C HIS A 88 16.67 9.31 -9.21
N THR A 89 16.35 8.04 -8.92
CA THR A 89 16.21 7.00 -9.95
C THR A 89 15.17 7.43 -10.99
N PRO A 90 15.52 7.49 -12.29
CA PRO A 90 14.59 7.87 -13.33
C PRO A 90 13.47 6.83 -13.47
N LEU A 91 12.30 7.28 -13.92
CA LEU A 91 11.20 6.38 -14.26
C LEU A 91 11.56 5.57 -15.51
N ASP A 92 11.39 4.25 -15.44
CA ASP A 92 11.53 3.39 -16.61
C ASP A 92 10.41 3.65 -17.63
N ASP A 93 10.74 3.51 -18.91
CA ASP A 93 9.83 3.79 -20.02
C ASP A 93 8.53 2.96 -19.97
N PHE A 94 8.58 1.74 -19.44
CA PHE A 94 7.39 0.88 -19.29
C PHE A 94 6.39 1.40 -18.22
N MET A 95 6.80 2.36 -17.39
CA MET A 95 5.95 3.01 -16.38
C MET A 95 5.30 4.31 -16.88
N LYS A 96 5.66 4.80 -18.07
CA LYS A 96 5.10 6.02 -18.67
C LYS A 96 3.58 5.92 -18.81
N GLY A 97 2.88 7.02 -18.53
CA GLY A 97 1.41 7.12 -18.58
C GLY A 97 0.67 6.64 -17.32
N ASN A 98 1.38 6.17 -16.29
CA ASN A 98 0.79 5.86 -14.98
C ASN A 98 1.36 6.73 -13.86
N GLU A 99 1.94 7.88 -14.22
CA GLU A 99 2.47 8.87 -13.28
C GLU A 99 1.42 9.14 -12.20
N TRP A 100 1.88 9.26 -10.96
CA TRP A 100 1.01 9.50 -9.82
C TRP A 100 1.62 10.61 -8.99
N THR A 101 0.86 11.68 -8.84
CA THR A 101 1.10 12.72 -7.84
C THR A 101 0.19 12.44 -6.66
N LYS A 102 0.72 12.64 -5.44
CA LYS A 102 -0.07 12.52 -4.23
C LYS A 102 -1.24 13.51 -4.30
N PRO A 103 -2.50 13.09 -4.12
CA PRO A 103 -3.62 14.01 -4.00
C PRO A 103 -3.33 15.03 -2.88
N ALA A 104 -3.60 16.30 -3.12
CA ALA A 104 -3.48 17.32 -2.09
C ALA A 104 -4.33 16.92 -0.88
N SER A 105 -3.76 16.95 0.32
CA SER A 105 -4.56 16.72 1.52
C SER A 105 -5.42 17.95 1.76
N ASN A 106 -6.71 17.86 1.43
CA ASN A 106 -7.69 18.76 2.01
C ASN A 106 -7.91 18.30 3.46
N ALA A 107 -6.95 18.62 4.33
CA ALA A 107 -7.16 18.55 5.76
C ALA A 107 -7.93 19.83 6.14
N SER A 108 -9.23 19.67 6.35
CA SER A 108 -10.07 20.62 7.09
C SER A 108 -10.21 20.14 8.53
#